data_AF-A0A915D7C4-F1
#
_entry.id   AF-A0A915D7C4-F1
#
_cell.length_a   1.000
_cell.length_b   1.000
_cell.length_c   1.000
_cell.angle_alpha   90.00
_cell.angle_beta   90.00
_cell.angle_gamma   90.00
#
_symmetry.space_group_name_H-M   'P 1'
#
loop_
_entity.id
_entity.type
_entity.pdbx_description
1 polymer ?
#
loop_
_entity_poly.entity_id
_entity_poly.type
_entity_poly.pdbx_seq_one_letter_code
_entity_poly.pdbx_strand_id
1 'polypeptide(L)'
;MNYLRCDDRPIVFTDLDEQEEKLVYNFTTKKIKFEPAKLCMFPNGRLYHSAHFDNYGLVKSKLADRLFPRFRFSSEGNPTHFYWKDEWIELDNEFLKYAVQK
;
A
#
# COMPACT_ATOMS: atom_id res chain seq x y z
N MET A 1 -18.16 15.46 -9.74
CA MET A 1 -18.80 14.16 -9.45
C MET A 1 -17.70 13.17 -9.10
N ASN A 2 -17.53 12.85 -7.81
CA ASN A 2 -16.62 11.79 -7.38
C ASN A 2 -17.38 10.46 -7.49
N TYR A 3 -17.12 9.70 -8.56
CA TYR A 3 -17.62 8.34 -8.66
C TYR A 3 -16.87 7.50 -7.63
N LEU A 4 -17.52 7.23 -6.51
CA LEU A 4 -17.12 6.20 -5.57
C LEU A 4 -17.25 4.86 -6.31
N ARG A 5 -16.21 4.45 -7.05
CA ARG A 5 -16.08 3.06 -7.49
C ARG A 5 -15.95 2.24 -6.21
N CYS A 6 -17.06 1.60 -5.87
CA CYS A 6 -17.25 0.64 -4.79
C CYS A 6 -16.46 -0.65 -5.09
N ASP A 7 -15.14 -0.53 -5.27
CA ASP A 7 -14.22 -1.66 -5.08
C ASP A 7 -13.91 -1.67 -3.57
N ASP A 8 -14.97 -1.80 -2.77
CA ASP A 8 -14.94 -1.68 -1.31
C ASP A 8 -14.13 -2.86 -0.77
N ARG A 9 -12.82 -2.70 -0.75
CA ARG A 9 -11.92 -3.64 -0.10
C ARG A 9 -12.21 -3.53 1.39
N PRO A 10 -12.55 -4.64 2.07
CA PRO A 10 -12.96 -4.59 3.47
C PRO A 10 -11.83 -4.10 4.39
N ILE A 11 -10.58 -4.05 3.91
CA ILE A 11 -9.41 -3.58 4.66
C ILE A 11 -8.89 -2.29 4.05
N VAL A 12 -8.99 -1.21 4.83
CA VAL A 12 -8.34 0.09 4.54
C VAL A 12 -7.32 0.40 5.63
N PHE A 13 -6.05 0.49 5.25
CA PHE A 13 -4.97 0.91 6.13
C PHE A 13 -5.01 2.42 6.31
N THR A 14 -5.22 2.83 7.56
CA THR A 14 -5.46 4.23 7.92
C THR A 14 -4.22 4.90 8.48
N ASP A 15 -3.34 4.14 9.16
CA ASP A 15 -2.08 4.64 9.69
C ASP A 15 -1.00 3.53 9.73
N LEU A 16 0.25 3.93 9.93
CA LEU A 16 1.42 3.07 10.10
C LEU A 16 2.11 3.46 11.40
N ASP A 17 2.20 2.50 12.31
CA ASP A 17 3.01 2.56 13.50
C ASP A 17 4.43 2.10 13.15
N GLU A 18 5.34 3.05 13.00
CA GLU A 18 6.73 2.76 12.60
C GLU A 18 7.54 2.09 13.73
N GLN A 19 7.15 2.27 15.00
CA GLN A 19 7.84 1.67 16.14
C GLN A 19 7.48 0.19 16.27
N GLU A 20 6.18 -0.13 16.13
CA GLU A 20 5.71 -1.51 16.18
C GLU A 20 5.79 -2.24 14.83
N GLU A 21 6.10 -1.52 13.74
CA GLU A 21 6.08 -2.00 12.36
C GLU A 21 4.74 -2.61 11.99
N LYS A 22 3.66 -1.88 12.29
CA LYS A 22 2.30 -2.35 12.04
C LYS A 22 1.41 -1.32 11.39
N LEU A 23 0.58 -1.78 10.46
CA LEU A 23 -0.48 -0.98 9.87
C LEU A 23 -1.75 -1.06 10.71
N VAL A 24 -2.32 0.11 11.00
CA VAL A 24 -3.64 0.27 11.60
C VAL A 24 -4.67 0.26 10.49
N TYR A 25 -5.77 -0.46 10.67
CA TYR A 25 -6.82 -0.57 9.64
C TYR A 25 -8.22 -0.29 10.17
N ASN A 26 -9.11 0.11 9.26
CA ASN A 26 -10.55 0.35 9.47
C ASN A 26 -10.88 1.26 10.65
N PHE A 27 -10.02 2.22 10.98
CA PHE A 27 -10.16 3.10 12.15
C PHE A 27 -10.35 2.34 13.47
N THR A 28 -9.81 1.12 13.55
CA THR A 28 -9.82 0.29 14.77
C THR A 28 -8.51 0.42 15.53
N THR A 29 -8.45 -0.17 16.73
CA THR A 29 -7.19 -0.38 17.46
C THR A 29 -6.43 -1.62 16.97
N LYS A 30 -6.97 -2.37 16.00
CA LYS A 30 -6.32 -3.55 15.46
C LYS A 30 -5.19 -3.15 14.52
N LYS A 31 -4.12 -3.93 14.60
CA LYS A 31 -2.88 -3.72 13.87
C LYS A 31 -2.47 -5.00 13.14
N ILE A 32 -1.93 -4.90 11.93
CA ILE A 32 -1.31 -6.02 11.23
C ILE A 32 0.15 -5.72 10.95
N LYS A 33 0.98 -6.74 10.76
CA LYS A 33 2.39 -6.56 10.42
C LYS A 33 2.54 -5.74 9.13
N PHE A 34 3.40 -4.73 9.17
CA PHE A 34 3.80 -3.98 7.99
C PHE A 34 4.98 -4.67 7.31
N GLU A 35 4.80 -5.01 6.04
CA GLU A 35 5.83 -5.64 5.22
C GLU A 35 6.11 -4.74 4.01
N PRO A 36 7.20 -3.95 4.02
CA PRO A 36 7.45 -2.93 3.00
C PRO A 36 7.55 -3.49 1.58
N ALA A 37 8.13 -4.69 1.40
CA ALA A 37 8.20 -5.38 0.11
C ALA A 37 6.82 -5.69 -0.50
N LYS A 38 5.78 -5.80 0.35
CA LYS A 38 4.40 -6.08 -0.05
C LYS A 38 3.60 -4.82 -0.40
N LEU A 39 4.24 -3.65 -0.45
CA LEU A 39 3.60 -2.45 -0.99
C LEU A 39 3.49 -2.56 -2.51
N CYS A 40 2.34 -2.16 -3.05
CA CYS A 40 2.09 -2.20 -4.48
C CYS A 40 1.25 -0.99 -4.90
N MET A 41 1.76 -0.18 -5.82
CA MET A 41 1.02 0.95 -6.39
C MET A 41 0.40 0.52 -7.71
N PHE A 42 -0.90 0.69 -7.85
CA PHE A 42 -1.59 0.39 -9.10
C PHE A 42 -1.47 1.57 -10.08
N PRO A 43 -1.66 1.36 -11.39
CA PRO A 43 -1.62 2.42 -12.41
C PRO A 43 -2.63 3.55 -12.18
N ASN A 44 -3.65 3.32 -11.35
CA ASN A 44 -4.62 4.34 -10.92
C ASN A 44 -4.07 5.29 -9.83
N GLY A 45 -2.79 5.14 -9.43
CA GLY A 45 -2.13 5.93 -8.40
C GLY A 45 -2.48 5.53 -6.97
N ARG A 46 -3.28 4.48 -6.76
CA ARG A 46 -3.63 4.00 -5.42
C ARG A 46 -2.58 3.01 -4.92
N LEU A 47 -2.28 3.12 -3.62
CA LEU A 47 -1.33 2.25 -2.94
C LEU A 47 -2.07 1.15 -2.19
N TYR A 48 -1.54 -0.07 -2.26
CA TYR A 48 -2.06 -1.27 -1.62
C TYR A 48 -0.97 -1.96 -0.82
N HIS A 49 -1.37 -2.75 0.17
CA HIS A 49 -0.48 -3.58 0.99
C HIS A 49 -1.12 -4.94 1.26
N SER A 50 -0.32 -5.98 1.47
CA SER A 50 -0.84 -7.32 1.77
C SER A 50 -1.72 -7.34 3.03
N ALA A 51 -2.86 -8.02 2.96
CA ALA A 51 -3.77 -8.18 4.08
C ALA A 51 -4.13 -9.65 4.27
N HIS A 52 -4.17 -10.12 5.52
CA HIS A 52 -4.44 -11.53 5.81
C HIS A 52 -5.85 -11.99 5.39
N PHE A 53 -6.84 -11.09 5.41
CA PHE A 53 -8.25 -11.45 5.18
C PHE A 53 -8.72 -11.33 3.72
N ASP A 54 -8.04 -10.54 2.87
CA ASP A 54 -8.50 -10.25 1.49
C ASP A 54 -7.36 -10.30 0.46
N ASN A 55 -6.24 -10.96 0.78
CA ASN A 55 -4.95 -10.92 0.07
C ASN A 55 -4.25 -9.55 0.11
N TYR A 56 -4.97 -8.46 -0.14
CA TYR A 56 -4.46 -7.08 -0.06
C TYR A 56 -5.53 -6.08 0.37
N GLY A 57 -5.10 -4.98 0.99
CA GLY A 57 -5.93 -3.88 1.45
C GLY A 57 -5.49 -2.55 0.84
N LEU A 58 -6.41 -1.58 0.83
CA LEU A 58 -6.16 -0.24 0.32
C LEU A 58 -5.43 0.62 1.35
N VAL A 59 -4.39 1.33 0.96
CA VAL A 59 -3.75 2.36 1.80
C VAL A 59 -4.49 3.68 1.61
N LYS A 60 -4.98 4.27 2.70
CA LYS A 60 -5.67 5.57 2.68
C LYS A 60 -4.76 6.65 2.08
N SER A 61 -5.31 7.54 1.26
CA SER A 61 -4.55 8.58 0.55
C SER A 61 -3.59 9.35 1.46
N LYS A 62 -4.05 9.83 2.63
CA LYS A 62 -3.19 10.54 3.58
C LYS A 62 -1.96 9.73 4.03
N LEU A 63 -2.11 8.43 4.22
CA LEU A 63 -1.00 7.54 4.56
C LEU A 63 -0.13 7.28 3.33
N ALA A 64 -0.72 7.07 2.16
CA ALA A 64 0.01 6.92 0.91
C ALA A 64 0.89 8.15 0.60
N ASP A 65 0.36 9.36 0.78
CA ASP A 65 1.10 10.63 0.60
C ASP A 65 2.29 10.73 1.56
N ARG A 66 2.14 10.22 2.80
CA ARG A 66 3.23 10.17 3.79
C ARG A 66 4.33 9.18 3.38
N LEU A 67 3.95 8.07 2.75
CA LEU A 67 4.87 7.03 2.29
C LEU A 67 5.50 7.37 0.94
N PHE A 68 4.83 8.17 0.12
CA PHE A 68 5.23 8.50 -1.26
C PHE A 68 6.70 8.95 -1.41
N PRO A 69 7.24 9.84 -0.56
CA PRO A 69 8.64 10.28 -0.67
C PRO A 69 9.67 9.17 -0.44
N ARG A 70 9.26 8.04 0.14
CA ARG A 70 10.13 6.88 0.42
C ARG A 70 10.17 5.90 -0.75
N PHE A 71 9.40 6.12 -1.82
CA PHE A 71 9.44 5.27 -3.01
C PHE A 71 10.49 5.72 -4.00
N ARG A 72 11.11 4.74 -4.66
CA ARG A 72 11.95 4.94 -5.84
C ARG A 72 11.24 4.42 -7.07
N PHE A 73 11.19 5.25 -8.10
CA PHE A 73 10.52 4.95 -9.37
C PHE A 73 11.55 4.59 -10.44
N SER A 74 11.19 3.68 -11.34
CA SER A 74 11.96 3.38 -12.56
C SER A 74 11.80 4.51 -13.58
N SER A 75 12.59 4.44 -14.67
CA SER A 75 12.46 5.34 -15.82
C SER A 75 11.08 5.31 -16.48
N GLU A 76 10.31 4.24 -16.28
CA GLU A 76 8.94 4.08 -16.78
C GLU A 76 7.87 4.62 -15.81
N GLY A 77 8.28 5.16 -14.65
CA GLY A 77 7.38 5.70 -13.63
C GLY A 77 6.77 4.67 -12.69
N ASN A 78 7.24 3.41 -12.73
CA ASN A 78 6.76 2.35 -11.84
C ASN A 78 7.57 2.31 -10.53
N PRO A 79 6.96 2.17 -9.35
CA PRO A 79 7.70 2.03 -8.10
C PRO A 79 8.42 0.68 -8.06
N THR A 80 9.72 0.73 -7.78
CA THR A 80 10.61 -0.45 -7.76
C THR A 80 11.13 -0.75 -6.37
N HIS A 81 11.45 0.30 -5.60
CA HIS A 81 11.99 0.15 -4.25
C HIS A 81 11.26 1.05 -3.26
N PHE A 82 11.30 0.66 -2.00
CA PHE A 82 10.79 1.44 -0.87
C PHE A 82 11.87 1.56 0.20
N TYR A 83 12.10 2.79 0.68
CA TYR A 83 13.07 3.09 1.72
C TYR A 83 12.47 2.84 3.10
N TRP A 84 13.05 1.90 3.85
CA TRP A 84 12.58 1.52 5.18
C TRP A 84 13.76 1.14 6.06
N LYS A 85 13.80 1.68 7.30
CA LYS A 85 14.86 1.38 8.29
C LYS A 85 16.29 1.47 7.74
N ASP A 86 16.57 2.54 7.00
CA ASP A 86 17.87 2.80 6.38
C ASP A 86 18.31 1.81 5.29
N GLU A 87 17.37 1.03 4.75
CA GLU A 87 17.61 0.09 3.66
C GLU A 87 16.62 0.31 2.50
N TRP A 88 17.08 0.03 1.27
CA TRP A 88 16.22 -0.01 0.09
C TRP A 88 15.69 -1.41 -0.11
N ILE A 89 14.36 -1.54 -0.04
CA ILE A 89 13.68 -2.83 -0.15
C ILE A 89 13.01 -2.91 -1.53
N GLU A 90 13.28 -3.98 -2.27
CA GLU A 90 12.65 -4.25 -3.56
C GLU A 90 11.16 -4.60 -3.37
N LEU A 91 10.30 -4.06 -4.23
CA LEU A 91 8.87 -4.28 -4.18
C LEU A 91 8.48 -5.51 -5.01
N ASP A 92 7.79 -6.46 -4.38
CA ASP A 92 7.36 -7.69 -5.04
C ASP A 92 6.29 -7.43 -6.12
N ASN A 93 5.54 -6.33 -5.99
CA ASN A 93 4.50 -5.89 -6.93
C ASN A 93 3.46 -6.98 -7.28
N GLU A 94 3.26 -7.97 -6.41
CA GLU A 94 2.46 -9.18 -6.67
C GLU A 94 0.99 -8.88 -7.03
N PHE A 95 0.48 -7.74 -6.56
CA PHE A 95 -0.91 -7.36 -6.74
C PHE A 95 -1.18 -6.68 -8.09
N LEU A 96 -0.15 -6.29 -8.85
CA LEU A 96 -0.31 -5.67 -10.17
C LEU A 96 -1.12 -6.54 -11.14
N LYS A 97 -1.06 -7.86 -11.01
CA LYS A 97 -1.87 -8.81 -11.79
C LYS A 97 -3.38 -8.58 -11.64
N TYR A 98 -3.82 -8.02 -10.51
CA TYR A 98 -5.23 -7.67 -10.27
C TYR A 98 -5.59 -6.27 -10.81
N ALA A 99 -4.60 -5.42 -11.09
CA ALA A 99 -4.81 -4.09 -11.64
C ALA A 99 -5.22 -4.09 -13.12
N VAL A 100 -4.89 -5.17 -13.85
CA VAL A 100 -5.08 -5.30 -15.31
C VAL A 100 -6.44 -5.91 -15.66
N GLN A 101 -7.28 -6.27 -14.70
CA GLN A 101 -8.64 -6.74 -15.00
C GLN A 101 -9.55 -5.58 -15.42
N LYS A 102 -9.50 -5.23 -16.71
CA LYS A 102 -10.56 -4.53 -17.44
C LYS A 102 -10.60 -4.96 -18.90
#